data_AF-A0A3M1IMF0-F1
#
_entry.id   AF-A0A3M1IMF0-F1
#
_cell.length_a   1.000
_cell.length_b   1.000
_cell.length_c   1.000
_cell.angle_alpha   90.00
_cell.angle_beta   90.00
_cell.angle_gamma   90.00
#
_symmetry.space_group_name_H-M   'P 1'
#
loop_
_entity.id
_entity.type
_entity.pdbx_description
1 polymer ?
#
loop_
_entity_poly.entity_id
_entity_poly.type
_entity_poly.pdbx_seq_one_letter_code
_entity_poly.pdbx_strand_id
1 'polypeptide(L)'
;MDNGYQHLWRVGESAPVDGQAQITWLLDRRFYSVTTALPDDATVVFVEIGANDPNFNLRPEPAFIFRTGSPDGASFASVIEPHGEYNPTVEYVVGSHSNVRSITHVEAGAADLVVVETRDGQRVGLGIAGESAADAAHSVSFEGEEFAWSGPYKLFHSHIHIDGGR
;
A
#
# COMPACT_ATOMS: atom_id res chain seq x y z
N MET A 1 14.13 13.92 -20.30
CA MET A 1 13.32 12.85 -19.68
C MET A 1 13.11 11.84 -20.78
N ASP A 2 13.64 10.65 -20.60
CA ASP A 2 13.67 9.59 -21.61
C ASP A 2 13.05 8.31 -21.02
N ASN A 3 12.98 7.23 -21.81
CA ASN A 3 12.55 5.89 -21.38
C ASN A 3 11.07 5.76 -20.94
N GLY A 4 10.18 6.54 -21.55
CA GLY A 4 8.73 6.44 -21.39
C GLY A 4 8.12 7.62 -20.63
N TYR A 5 8.89 8.26 -19.74
CA TYR A 5 8.44 9.45 -19.00
C TYR A 5 8.06 10.62 -19.92
N GLN A 6 8.67 10.72 -21.10
CA GLN A 6 8.31 11.73 -22.10
C GLN A 6 6.87 11.58 -22.63
N HIS A 7 6.20 10.46 -22.37
CA HIS A 7 4.81 10.22 -22.78
C HIS A 7 3.78 10.49 -21.68
N LEU A 8 4.23 11.00 -20.52
CA LEU A 8 3.39 11.25 -19.35
C LEU A 8 3.26 12.75 -19.09
N TRP A 9 2.03 13.23 -18.96
CA TRP A 9 1.73 14.53 -18.37
C TRP A 9 1.73 14.40 -16.86
N ARG A 10 2.43 15.27 -16.14
CA ARG A 10 2.24 15.41 -14.69
C ARG A 10 1.01 16.27 -14.44
N VAL A 11 -0.02 15.69 -13.84
CA VAL A 11 -1.31 16.37 -13.58
C VAL A 11 -1.48 16.78 -12.12
N GLY A 12 -0.70 16.22 -11.21
CA GLY A 12 -0.72 16.57 -9.80
C GLY A 12 0.46 15.97 -9.03
N GLU A 13 0.68 16.48 -7.82
CA GLU A 13 1.74 16.05 -6.94
C GLU A 13 1.33 16.27 -5.48
N SER A 14 1.71 15.36 -4.59
CA SER A 14 1.46 15.46 -3.15
C SER A 14 2.62 14.86 -2.36
N ALA A 15 2.93 15.44 -1.20
CA ALA A 15 3.74 14.78 -0.19
C ALA A 15 2.89 13.73 0.57
N PRO A 16 3.50 12.68 1.14
CA PRO A 16 2.84 11.80 2.09
C PRO A 16 2.41 12.56 3.35
N VAL A 17 1.39 12.05 4.04
CA VAL A 17 0.93 12.55 5.34
C VAL A 17 1.23 11.45 6.36
N ASP A 18 1.96 11.79 7.41
CA ASP A 18 2.37 10.85 8.47
C ASP A 18 3.02 9.56 7.92
N GLY A 19 3.91 9.70 6.93
CA GLY A 19 4.62 8.57 6.33
C GLY A 19 3.76 7.65 5.45
N GLN A 20 2.55 8.07 5.07
CA GLN A 20 1.66 7.27 4.23
C GLN A 20 0.92 8.05 3.14
N ALA A 21 0.40 7.33 2.15
CA ALA A 21 -0.56 7.83 1.17
C ALA A 21 -1.71 6.82 1.01
N GLN A 22 -2.93 7.33 0.82
CA GLN A 22 -4.12 6.52 0.49
C GLN A 22 -4.79 7.10 -0.76
N ILE A 23 -4.93 6.27 -1.79
CA ILE A 23 -5.56 6.63 -3.07
C ILE A 23 -6.75 5.70 -3.27
N THR A 24 -7.95 6.26 -3.39
CA THR A 24 -9.20 5.52 -3.55
C THR A 24 -9.86 5.84 -4.89
N TRP A 25 -10.32 4.82 -5.59
CA TRP A 25 -11.12 4.96 -6.80
C TRP A 25 -12.30 3.99 -6.81
N LEU A 26 -13.27 4.26 -7.67
CA LEU A 26 -14.42 3.39 -7.94
C LEU A 26 -14.19 2.70 -9.29
N LEU A 27 -14.29 1.37 -9.30
CA LEU A 27 -14.34 0.59 -10.53
C LEU A 27 -15.65 -0.20 -10.54
N ASP A 28 -16.48 0.06 -11.55
CA ASP A 28 -17.86 -0.42 -11.65
C ASP A 28 -18.69 -0.15 -10.39
N ARG A 29 -18.87 -1.16 -9.55
CA ARG A 29 -19.71 -1.13 -8.33
C ARG A 29 -18.89 -1.31 -7.05
N ARG A 30 -17.56 -1.24 -7.13
CA ARG A 30 -16.66 -1.53 -6.00
C ARG A 30 -15.57 -0.49 -5.87
N PHE A 31 -15.32 -0.04 -4.65
CA PHE A 31 -14.22 0.85 -4.36
C PHE A 31 -12.93 0.04 -4.18
N TYR A 32 -11.83 0.65 -4.56
CA TYR A 32 -10.48 0.15 -4.37
C TYR A 32 -9.67 1.23 -3.70
N SER A 33 -8.95 0.89 -2.64
CA SER A 33 -8.00 1.78 -2.01
C SER A 33 -6.62 1.16 -2.01
N VAL A 34 -5.62 1.91 -2.46
CA VAL A 34 -4.20 1.60 -2.24
C VAL A 34 -3.73 2.47 -1.08
N THR A 35 -3.31 1.83 0.00
CA THR A 35 -2.69 2.51 1.15
C THR A 35 -1.23 2.08 1.24
N THR A 36 -0.31 3.03 1.22
CA THR A 36 1.12 2.77 1.10
C THR A 36 1.91 3.46 2.20
N ALA A 37 2.78 2.73 2.89
CA ALA A 37 3.84 3.28 3.74
C ALA A 37 4.97 3.76 2.84
N LEU A 38 5.37 5.01 3.05
CA LEU A 38 6.29 5.74 2.22
C LEU A 38 7.41 6.31 3.10
N PRO A 39 8.66 6.37 2.59
CA PRO A 39 9.70 7.20 3.20
C PRO A 39 9.26 8.67 3.29
N ASP A 40 9.78 9.39 4.28
CA ASP A 40 9.44 10.82 4.50
C ASP A 40 9.82 11.72 3.32
N ASP A 41 10.84 11.35 2.55
CA ASP A 41 11.29 12.09 1.36
C ASP A 41 10.50 11.74 0.09
N ALA A 42 9.50 10.85 0.20
CA ALA A 42 8.74 10.41 -0.93
C ALA A 42 7.74 11.48 -1.43
N THR A 43 7.28 11.28 -2.66
CA THR A 43 6.29 12.11 -3.32
C THR A 43 5.36 11.21 -4.12
N VAL A 44 4.06 11.50 -4.06
CA VAL A 44 3.04 10.90 -4.92
C VAL A 44 2.85 11.79 -6.13
N VAL A 45 3.17 11.30 -7.32
CA VAL A 45 3.03 12.03 -8.58
C VAL A 45 1.87 11.44 -9.36
N PHE A 46 0.85 12.24 -9.64
CA PHE A 46 -0.26 11.85 -10.53
C PHE A 46 0.09 12.21 -11.96
N VAL A 47 -0.11 11.26 -12.88
CA VAL A 47 0.22 11.40 -14.28
C VAL A 47 -0.91 10.92 -15.19
N GLU A 48 -0.90 11.39 -16.43
CA GLU A 48 -1.78 10.90 -17.50
C GLU A 48 -0.97 10.61 -18.77
N ILE A 49 -1.23 9.47 -19.42
CA ILE A 49 -0.59 9.11 -20.70
C ILE A 49 -1.11 10.03 -21.82
N GLY A 50 -0.21 10.49 -22.69
CA GLY A 50 -0.57 11.22 -23.91
C GLY A 50 0.40 12.32 -24.32
N ALA A 51 1.48 12.53 -23.56
CA ALA A 51 2.49 13.51 -23.94
C ALA A 51 3.27 13.05 -25.18
N ASN A 52 3.69 14.01 -26.01
CA ASN A 52 4.44 13.76 -27.24
C ASN A 52 3.80 12.75 -28.21
N ASP A 53 2.46 12.71 -28.28
CA ASP A 53 1.71 11.82 -29.19
C ASP A 53 0.88 12.62 -30.22
N PRO A 54 1.52 13.21 -31.26
CA PRO A 54 0.84 14.06 -32.23
C PRO A 54 -0.14 13.30 -33.13
N ASN A 55 0.02 11.98 -33.24
CA ASN A 55 -0.81 11.12 -34.08
C ASN A 55 -1.95 10.46 -33.29
N PHE A 56 -2.08 10.76 -31.99
CA PHE A 56 -3.14 10.24 -31.13
C PHE A 56 -3.18 8.70 -31.08
N ASN A 57 -2.02 8.07 -30.98
CA ASN A 57 -1.86 6.62 -30.89
C ASN A 57 -2.02 6.07 -29.46
N LEU A 58 -1.81 6.90 -28.44
CA LEU A 58 -1.84 6.53 -27.04
C LEU A 58 -3.23 6.78 -26.46
N ARG A 59 -3.75 5.78 -25.74
CA ARG A 59 -4.99 5.95 -24.98
C ARG A 59 -4.69 6.80 -23.73
N PRO A 60 -5.52 7.83 -23.43
CA PRO A 60 -5.45 8.52 -22.16
C PRO A 60 -5.67 7.53 -21.01
N GLU A 61 -4.74 7.51 -20.06
CA GLU A 61 -4.76 6.61 -18.91
C GLU A 61 -4.17 7.33 -17.71
N PRO A 62 -4.93 7.49 -16.60
CA PRO A 62 -4.40 8.03 -15.37
C PRO A 62 -3.50 7.01 -14.67
N ALA A 63 -2.46 7.49 -14.00
CA ALA A 63 -1.66 6.69 -13.09
C ALA A 63 -1.14 7.54 -11.93
N PHE A 64 -0.64 6.88 -10.90
CA PHE A 64 0.12 7.50 -9.83
C PHE A 64 1.47 6.81 -9.68
N ILE A 65 2.48 7.57 -9.27
CA ILE A 65 3.86 7.11 -9.09
C ILE A 65 4.28 7.50 -7.67
N PHE A 66 4.72 6.53 -6.88
CA PHE A 66 5.49 6.81 -5.67
C PHE A 66 6.94 7.03 -6.07
N ARG A 67 7.50 8.18 -5.72
CA ARG A 67 8.84 8.61 -6.08
C ARG A 67 9.61 9.01 -4.83
N THR A 68 10.88 8.64 -4.74
CA THR A 68 11.82 9.07 -3.72
C THR A 68 13.12 9.49 -4.39
N GLY A 69 13.85 10.41 -3.76
CA GLY A 69 15.18 10.82 -4.18
C GLY A 69 16.31 10.08 -3.44
N SER A 70 15.97 9.18 -2.51
CA SER A 70 16.92 8.49 -1.64
C SER A 70 18.01 7.76 -2.43
N PRO A 71 19.29 8.08 -2.21
CA PRO A 71 20.41 7.38 -2.85
C PRO A 71 20.69 6.01 -2.22
N ASP A 72 20.19 5.77 -1.00
CA ASP A 72 20.55 4.61 -0.16
C ASP A 72 19.52 3.46 -0.27
N GLY A 73 18.59 3.57 -1.22
CA GLY A 73 17.46 2.65 -1.36
C GLY A 73 16.20 3.15 -0.66
N ALA A 74 15.09 2.49 -0.94
CA ALA A 74 13.80 2.81 -0.35
C ALA A 74 12.87 1.60 -0.37
N SER A 75 12.07 1.48 0.68
CA SER A 75 11.07 0.44 0.84
C SER A 75 9.68 1.05 0.71
N PHE A 76 8.81 0.34 -0.02
CA PHE A 76 7.42 0.71 -0.23
C PHE A 76 6.55 -0.48 0.14
N ALA A 77 5.72 -0.34 1.17
CA ALA A 77 4.78 -1.38 1.56
C ALA A 77 3.36 -0.90 1.25
N SER A 78 2.60 -1.66 0.47
CA SER A 78 1.25 -1.26 0.02
C SER A 78 0.20 -2.34 0.32
N VAL A 79 -0.99 -1.90 0.72
CA VAL A 79 -2.21 -2.73 0.77
C VAL A 79 -3.17 -2.25 -0.30
N ILE A 80 -3.67 -3.18 -1.10
CA ILE A 80 -4.76 -2.95 -2.06
C ILE A 80 -6.02 -3.57 -1.47
N GLU A 81 -6.96 -2.73 -1.06
CA GLU A 81 -8.21 -3.15 -0.44
C GLU A 81 -9.38 -2.94 -1.42
N PRO A 82 -10.01 -4.02 -1.91
CA PRO A 82 -11.34 -3.91 -2.50
C PRO A 82 -12.39 -3.79 -1.39
N HIS A 83 -13.17 -2.71 -1.37
CA HIS A 83 -14.17 -2.47 -0.34
C HIS A 83 -15.44 -1.81 -0.88
N GLY A 84 -16.47 -1.85 -0.02
CA GLY A 84 -17.75 -1.22 -0.28
C GLY A 84 -18.52 -1.76 -1.47
N GLU A 85 -19.66 -1.15 -1.67
CA GLU A 85 -20.54 -1.39 -2.81
C GLU A 85 -21.19 -0.06 -3.20
N TYR A 86 -21.21 0.19 -4.52
CA TYR A 86 -21.99 1.24 -5.14
C TYR A 86 -23.04 0.61 -6.05
N ASN A 87 -24.31 0.86 -5.78
CA ASN A 87 -25.39 0.39 -6.64
C ASN A 87 -26.14 1.58 -7.24
N PRO A 88 -25.92 1.90 -8.53
CA PRO A 88 -26.57 3.03 -9.17
C PRO A 88 -28.06 2.76 -9.49
N THR A 89 -28.51 1.50 -9.53
CA THR A 89 -29.89 1.15 -9.89
C THR A 89 -30.87 1.48 -8.78
N VAL A 90 -30.44 1.32 -7.53
CA VAL A 90 -31.24 1.61 -6.34
C VAL A 90 -30.61 2.71 -5.48
N GLU A 91 -29.66 3.44 -6.07
CA GLU A 91 -29.01 4.65 -5.52
C GLU A 91 -28.49 4.50 -4.06
N TYR A 92 -27.72 3.45 -3.78
CA TYR A 92 -27.09 3.30 -2.47
C TYR A 92 -25.57 3.11 -2.54
N VAL A 93 -24.94 3.49 -1.42
CA VAL A 93 -23.50 3.31 -1.18
C VAL A 93 -23.32 2.70 0.21
N VAL A 94 -22.53 1.65 0.31
CA VAL A 94 -22.12 1.06 1.60
C VAL A 94 -20.61 0.89 1.60
N GLY A 95 -19.94 1.22 2.71
CA GLY A 95 -18.50 0.96 2.88
C GLY A 95 -17.59 1.67 1.88
N SER A 96 -17.91 2.89 1.46
CA SER A 96 -17.14 3.67 0.47
C SER A 96 -15.77 4.13 0.97
N HIS A 97 -15.50 4.07 2.27
CA HIS A 97 -14.20 4.37 2.85
C HIS A 97 -13.44 3.07 3.13
N SER A 98 -12.12 3.11 2.92
CA SER A 98 -11.21 2.01 3.26
C SER A 98 -11.30 1.65 4.74
N ASN A 99 -11.24 0.35 5.07
CA ASN A 99 -11.09 -0.08 6.45
C ASN A 99 -9.64 -0.03 6.92
N VAL A 100 -8.67 0.07 6.00
CA VAL A 100 -7.28 0.32 6.35
C VAL A 100 -7.14 1.74 6.92
N ARG A 101 -6.70 1.83 8.16
CA ARG A 101 -6.41 3.09 8.85
C ARG A 101 -4.99 3.53 8.57
N SER A 102 -4.04 2.63 8.75
CA SER A 102 -2.61 2.89 8.55
C SER A 102 -1.88 1.63 8.15
N ILE A 103 -0.72 1.86 7.54
CA ILE A 103 0.28 0.85 7.25
C ILE A 103 1.61 1.37 7.78
N THR A 104 2.34 0.51 8.48
CA THR A 104 3.68 0.82 8.97
C THR A 104 4.63 -0.26 8.51
N HIS A 105 5.77 0.15 7.97
CA HIS A 105 6.85 -0.74 7.61
C HIS A 105 8.02 -0.51 8.57
N VAL A 106 8.57 -1.60 9.10
CA VAL A 106 9.69 -1.59 10.03
C VAL A 106 10.78 -2.48 9.46
N GLU A 107 11.94 -1.90 9.22
CA GLU A 107 13.16 -2.62 8.86
C GLU A 107 13.91 -3.02 10.14
N ALA A 108 14.24 -4.30 10.28
CA ALA A 108 14.91 -4.88 11.44
C ALA A 108 16.10 -5.76 10.98
N GLY A 109 17.20 -5.10 10.64
CA GLY A 109 18.37 -5.76 10.09
C GLY A 109 18.07 -6.33 8.71
N ALA A 110 18.04 -7.66 8.60
CA ALA A 110 17.70 -8.35 7.35
C ALA A 110 16.20 -8.72 7.27
N ALA A 111 15.41 -8.47 8.30
CA ALA A 111 13.99 -8.79 8.33
C ALA A 111 13.14 -7.52 8.21
N ASP A 112 11.94 -7.68 7.68
CA ASP A 112 10.93 -6.64 7.54
C ASP A 112 9.65 -7.04 8.27
N LEU A 113 8.98 -6.05 8.84
CA LEU A 113 7.64 -6.19 9.38
C LEU A 113 6.73 -5.14 8.74
N VAL A 114 5.62 -5.58 8.15
CA VAL A 114 4.54 -4.70 7.72
C VAL A 114 3.36 -4.88 8.65
N VAL A 115 2.92 -3.81 9.31
CA VAL A 115 1.75 -3.81 10.19
C VAL A 115 0.64 -2.99 9.54
N VAL A 116 -0.54 -3.59 9.44
CA VAL A 116 -1.76 -2.95 8.96
C VAL A 116 -2.70 -2.77 10.14
N GLU A 117 -3.06 -1.53 10.45
CA GLU A 117 -4.11 -1.24 11.43
C GLU A 117 -5.41 -0.91 10.69
N THR A 118 -6.50 -1.53 11.11
CA THR A 118 -7.84 -1.28 10.58
C THR A 118 -8.60 -0.27 11.43
N ARG A 119 -9.61 0.38 10.86
CA ARG A 119 -10.42 1.41 11.53
C ARG A 119 -11.24 0.89 12.71
N ASP A 120 -11.51 -0.41 12.76
CA ASP A 120 -12.13 -1.10 13.90
C ASP A 120 -11.12 -1.56 14.96
N GLY A 121 -9.85 -1.14 14.84
CA GLY A 121 -8.81 -1.35 15.83
C GLY A 121 -8.13 -2.71 15.76
N GLN A 122 -8.33 -3.47 14.68
CA GLN A 122 -7.60 -4.72 14.47
C GLN A 122 -6.21 -4.45 13.90
N ARG A 123 -5.29 -5.36 14.18
CA ARG A 123 -3.93 -5.35 13.62
C ARG A 123 -3.66 -6.67 12.90
N VAL A 124 -3.05 -6.55 11.72
CA VAL A 124 -2.53 -7.67 10.96
C VAL A 124 -1.06 -7.38 10.67
N GLY A 125 -0.18 -8.33 10.98
CA GLY A 125 1.26 -8.20 10.74
C GLY A 125 1.72 -9.16 9.64
N LEU A 126 2.69 -8.76 8.82
CA LEU A 126 3.40 -9.63 7.90
C LEU A 126 4.90 -9.49 8.17
N GLY A 127 5.48 -10.53 8.77
CA GLY A 127 6.93 -10.66 8.90
C GLY A 127 7.52 -11.27 7.64
N ILE A 128 8.60 -10.70 7.11
CA ILE A 128 9.33 -11.16 5.95
C ILE A 128 10.81 -11.26 6.35
N ALA A 129 11.43 -12.40 6.11
CA ALA A 129 12.82 -12.63 6.49
C ALA A 129 13.77 -12.44 5.30
N GLY A 130 14.93 -11.84 5.54
CA GLY A 130 16.04 -11.82 4.59
C GLY A 130 16.81 -13.15 4.54
N GLU A 131 16.67 -14.00 5.54
CA GLU A 131 17.14 -15.38 5.54
C GLU A 131 15.94 -16.33 5.42
N SER A 132 15.93 -17.17 4.39
CA SER A 132 14.75 -17.99 4.02
C SER A 132 14.80 -19.44 4.53
N ALA A 133 15.81 -19.79 5.34
CA ALA A 133 15.90 -21.12 5.95
C ALA A 133 14.70 -21.37 6.87
N ALA A 134 14.10 -22.57 6.78
CA ALA A 134 12.84 -22.87 7.44
C ALA A 134 12.88 -22.79 8.98
N ASP A 135 14.06 -22.99 9.55
CA ASP A 135 14.35 -22.96 10.99
C ASP A 135 15.02 -21.68 11.46
N ALA A 136 15.35 -20.75 10.53
CA ALA A 136 15.87 -19.43 10.90
C ALA A 136 14.81 -18.70 11.72
N ALA A 137 15.22 -18.14 12.86
CA ALA A 137 14.36 -17.42 13.78
C ALA A 137 14.50 -15.91 13.60
N HIS A 138 13.37 -15.23 13.64
CA HIS A 138 13.26 -13.79 13.44
C HIS A 138 12.34 -13.19 14.51
N SER A 139 12.65 -11.97 14.93
CA SER A 139 11.81 -11.20 15.85
C SER A 139 11.93 -9.72 15.53
N VAL A 140 10.79 -9.04 15.50
CA VAL A 140 10.70 -7.57 15.34
C VAL A 140 9.78 -7.02 16.41
N SER A 141 10.21 -5.96 17.10
CA SER A 141 9.37 -5.27 18.09
C SER A 141 8.71 -4.04 17.46
N PHE A 142 7.39 -3.91 17.64
CA PHE A 142 6.62 -2.75 17.18
C PHE A 142 5.63 -2.34 18.27
N GLU A 143 5.67 -1.07 18.69
CA GLU A 143 4.80 -0.50 19.74
C GLU A 143 4.72 -1.31 21.05
N GLY A 144 5.82 -1.99 21.42
CA GLY A 144 5.88 -2.81 22.63
C GLY A 144 5.34 -4.23 22.48
N GLU A 145 4.88 -4.62 21.29
CA GLU A 145 4.53 -5.99 20.92
C GLU A 145 5.70 -6.66 20.17
N GLU A 146 5.94 -7.95 20.45
CA GLU A 146 6.97 -8.75 19.78
C GLU A 146 6.36 -9.66 18.70
N PHE A 147 6.82 -9.50 17.46
CA PHE A 147 6.44 -10.32 16.31
C PHE A 147 7.55 -11.34 16.02
N ALA A 148 7.41 -12.55 16.57
CA ALA A 148 8.38 -13.63 16.38
C ALA A 148 7.88 -14.71 15.40
N TRP A 149 8.78 -15.16 14.52
CA TRP A 149 8.52 -16.24 13.57
C TRP A 149 9.76 -17.04 13.21
N SER A 150 9.52 -18.19 12.55
CA SER A 150 10.57 -18.96 11.89
C SER A 150 10.23 -19.17 10.42
N GLY A 151 11.25 -19.26 9.59
CA GLY A 151 11.10 -19.41 8.15
C GLY A 151 10.95 -18.07 7.40
N PRO A 152 10.69 -18.13 6.09
CA PRO A 152 10.83 -16.97 5.20
C PRO A 152 9.81 -15.85 5.45
N TYR A 153 8.63 -16.16 6.00
CA TYR A 153 7.60 -15.18 6.32
C TYR A 153 6.58 -15.73 7.32
N LYS A 154 5.80 -14.84 7.93
CA LYS A 154 4.62 -15.21 8.72
C LYS A 154 3.56 -14.11 8.66
N LEU A 155 2.31 -14.52 8.44
CA LEU A 155 1.14 -13.67 8.63
C LEU A 155 0.68 -13.79 10.10
N PHE A 156 0.63 -12.67 10.79
CA PHE A 156 0.07 -12.51 12.13
C PHE A 156 -1.36 -12.00 11.97
N HIS A 157 -2.32 -12.85 12.30
CA HIS A 157 -3.74 -12.54 12.16
C HIS A 157 -4.23 -11.65 13.31
N SER A 158 -5.27 -10.88 13.03
CA SER A 158 -5.96 -10.10 14.07
C SER A 158 -6.66 -11.00 15.09
N HIS A 159 -6.83 -10.48 16.31
CA HIS A 159 -7.54 -11.18 17.38
C HIS A 159 -8.93 -11.64 16.97
N ILE A 160 -9.72 -10.78 16.29
CA ILE A 160 -11.06 -11.15 15.81
C ILE A 160 -11.01 -12.32 14.82
N HIS A 161 -10.02 -12.37 13.93
CA HIS A 161 -9.90 -13.49 12.99
C HIS A 161 -9.60 -14.81 13.70
N ILE A 162 -8.77 -14.77 14.74
CA ILE A 162 -8.44 -15.95 15.55
C ILE A 162 -9.66 -16.42 16.35
N ASP A 163 -10.43 -15.50 16.94
CA ASP A 163 -11.58 -15.81 17.79
C ASP A 163 -12.83 -16.22 17.00
N GLY A 164 -13.02 -15.68 15.79
CA GLY A 164 -14.13 -16.02 14.89
C GLY A 164 -13.93 -17.32 14.09
N GLY A 165 -12.78 -17.98 14.23
CA GLY A 165 -12.44 -19.26 13.60
C GLY A 165 -12.87 -20.51 14.40
N ARG A 166 -13.71 -20.36 15.43
CA ARG A 166 -14.30 -21.46 16.20
C ARG A 166 -15.78 -21.67 15.90
#